data_AF-A0A423XQ29-F1
#
_entry.id   AF-A0A423XQ29-F1
#
_cell.length_a   1.000
_cell.length_b   1.000
_cell.length_c   1.000
_cell.angle_alpha   90.00
_cell.angle_beta   90.00
_cell.angle_gamma   90.00
#
_symmetry.space_group_name_H-M   'P 1'
#
loop_
_entity.id
_entity.type
_entity.pdbx_description
1 polymer ?
#
loop_
_entity_poly.entity_id
_entity_poly.type
_entity_poly.pdbx_seq_one_letter_code
_entity_poly.pdbx_strand_id
1 'polypeptide(L)'
;ASLYSSSVFATCQFWTAETPNMLNHHFDFGNIVVPPNAPVGTVLASQAKGNNGDVNIHCQTGGTIHYWLNPPWVTPTSIDNTYATNIPGVGIRVGARGGDWWLSP
;
A
#
# COMPACT_ATOMS: atom_id res chain seq x y z
N ALA A 1 -18.58 -22.88 32.30
CA ALA A 1 -19.04 -22.54 30.94
C ALA A 1 -17.79 -22.37 30.07
N SER A 2 -17.64 -23.19 29.04
CA SER A 2 -16.50 -23.09 28.13
C SER A 2 -16.74 -21.92 27.17
N LEU A 3 -15.85 -20.94 27.17
CA LEU A 3 -15.85 -19.84 26.21
C LEU A 3 -15.19 -20.35 24.92
N TYR A 4 -15.99 -20.50 23.87
CA TYR A 4 -15.49 -20.78 22.53
C TYR A 4 -15.20 -19.45 21.84
N SER A 5 -13.95 -19.22 21.45
CA SER A 5 -13.58 -18.20 20.49
C SER A 5 -13.46 -18.87 19.13
N SER A 6 -14.47 -18.71 18.27
CA SER A 6 -14.31 -19.01 16.86
C SER A 6 -13.73 -17.77 16.19
N SER A 7 -12.59 -17.92 15.51
CA SER A 7 -12.13 -16.91 14.57
C SER A 7 -13.17 -16.83 13.46
N VAL A 8 -14.01 -15.80 13.48
CA VAL A 8 -14.92 -15.51 12.36
C VAL A 8 -14.06 -14.92 11.25
N PHE A 9 -13.59 -15.78 10.35
CA PHE A 9 -12.88 -15.33 9.17
C PHE A 9 -13.89 -14.67 8.22
N ALA A 10 -13.73 -13.39 7.97
CA ALA A 10 -14.47 -12.72 6.90
C ALA A 10 -14.01 -13.30 5.56
N THR A 11 -14.93 -13.86 4.77
CA THR A 11 -14.61 -14.30 3.41
C THR A 11 -14.65 -13.07 2.51
N CYS A 12 -13.47 -12.50 2.24
CA CYS A 12 -13.28 -11.34 1.38
C CYS A 12 -12.72 -11.77 0.03
N GLN A 13 -13.26 -11.21 -1.05
CA GLN A 13 -12.83 -11.45 -2.42
C GLN A 13 -12.79 -10.11 -3.18
N PHE A 14 -11.94 -10.01 -4.19
CA PHE A 14 -11.98 -8.86 -5.10
C PHE A 14 -13.25 -8.95 -5.94
N TRP A 15 -14.07 -7.90 -5.94
CA TRP A 15 -15.29 -7.83 -6.73
C TRP A 15 -14.97 -7.34 -8.13
N THR A 16 -14.43 -8.20 -8.99
CA THR A 16 -14.51 -8.02 -10.45
C THR A 16 -14.58 -9.39 -11.14
N ALA A 17 -15.19 -9.40 -12.33
CA ALA A 17 -15.15 -10.50 -13.29
C ALA A 17 -13.82 -10.55 -14.08
N GLU A 18 -12.81 -9.80 -13.64
CA GLU A 18 -11.51 -9.68 -14.29
C GLU A 18 -10.48 -10.46 -13.45
N THR A 19 -9.82 -11.41 -14.09
CA THR A 19 -8.75 -12.26 -13.54
C THR A 19 -7.62 -11.44 -12.90
N PRO A 20 -6.83 -12.02 -11.97
CA PRO A 20 -6.38 -11.35 -10.74
C PRO A 20 -5.86 -9.92 -10.95
N ASN A 21 -6.61 -9.00 -10.35
CA ASN A 21 -6.52 -7.55 -10.36
C ASN A 21 -5.25 -6.98 -9.71
N MET A 22 -4.08 -7.20 -10.29
CA MET A 22 -2.90 -6.41 -9.93
C MET A 22 -3.03 -5.03 -10.57
N LEU A 23 -3.59 -4.08 -9.81
CA LEU A 23 -3.59 -2.67 -10.17
C LEU A 23 -2.13 -2.22 -10.35
N ASN A 24 -1.72 -1.96 -11.59
CA ASN A 24 -0.35 -1.56 -11.90
C ASN A 24 -0.29 -0.05 -12.09
N HIS A 25 0.38 0.63 -11.16
CA HIS A 25 0.68 2.04 -11.29
C HIS A 25 2.15 2.25 -11.61
N HIS A 26 2.40 2.85 -12.76
CA HIS A 26 3.73 3.33 -13.12
C HIS A 26 3.95 4.73 -12.54
N PHE A 27 4.96 4.90 -11.69
CA PHE A 27 5.38 6.19 -11.14
C PHE A 27 6.64 6.66 -11.83
N ASP A 28 6.57 7.80 -12.52
CA ASP A 28 7.73 8.45 -13.14
C ASP A 28 7.92 9.82 -12.50
N PHE A 29 9.01 10.00 -11.77
CA PHE A 29 9.35 11.25 -11.10
C PHE A 29 10.18 12.20 -11.98
N GLY A 30 10.55 11.79 -13.19
CA GLY A 30 11.45 12.55 -14.05
C GLY A 30 12.81 12.79 -13.39
N ASN A 31 13.36 13.99 -13.60
CA ASN A 31 14.64 14.38 -13.01
C ASN A 31 14.43 15.01 -11.62
N ILE A 32 15.06 14.43 -10.60
CA ILE A 32 15.04 14.93 -9.22
C ILE A 32 16.42 15.52 -8.90
N VAL A 33 16.46 16.78 -8.49
CA VAL A 33 17.69 17.44 -8.03
C VAL A 33 17.76 17.39 -6.52
N VAL A 34 18.79 16.77 -5.97
CA VAL A 34 19.02 16.67 -4.52
C VAL A 34 19.75 17.92 -4.03
N PRO A 35 19.19 18.71 -3.09
CA PRO A 35 19.91 19.82 -2.50
C PRO A 35 21.11 19.32 -1.69
N PRO A 36 22.32 19.90 -1.84
CA PRO A 36 23.54 19.41 -1.19
C PRO A 36 23.49 19.49 0.35
N ASN A 37 22.65 20.34 0.92
CA ASN A 37 22.46 20.51 2.36
C ASN A 37 21.13 19.89 2.86
N ALA A 38 20.49 19.03 2.06
CA ALA A 38 19.26 18.37 2.50
C ALA A 38 19.55 17.40 3.65
N PRO A 39 18.89 17.53 4.81
CA PRO A 39 19.06 16.59 5.90
C PRO A 39 18.56 15.19 5.52
N VAL A 40 19.13 14.17 6.15
CA VAL A 40 18.69 12.77 5.97
C VAL A 40 17.20 12.65 6.31
N GLY A 41 16.45 11.99 5.43
CA GLY A 41 14.99 11.85 5.54
C GLY A 41 14.18 12.95 4.85
N THR A 42 14.83 13.92 4.21
CA THR A 42 14.13 14.90 3.37
C THR A 42 13.39 14.19 2.23
N VAL A 43 12.12 14.54 2.03
CA VAL A 43 11.34 14.07 0.88
C VAL A 43 11.78 14.85 -0.36
N LEU A 44 12.40 14.15 -1.31
CA LEU A 44 12.89 14.76 -2.55
C LEU A 44 11.79 14.95 -3.60
N ALA A 45 10.86 14.00 -3.67
CA ALA A 45 9.68 14.05 -4.53
C ALA A 45 8.55 13.18 -3.95
N SER A 46 7.31 13.48 -4.33
CA SER A 46 6.13 12.70 -3.92
C SER A 46 5.10 12.69 -5.04
N GLN A 47 4.51 11.53 -5.27
CA GLN A 47 3.41 11.33 -6.22
C GLN A 47 2.38 10.38 -5.62
N ALA A 48 1.13 10.58 -6.01
CA ALA A 48 0.04 9.67 -5.70
C ALA A 48 -0.65 9.29 -7.02
N LYS A 49 -0.98 8.00 -7.15
CA LYS A 49 -1.81 7.47 -8.23
C LYS A 49 -2.89 6.58 -7.63
N GLY A 50 -4.02 6.52 -8.32
CA GLY A 50 -5.20 5.76 -7.91
C GLY A 50 -6.46 6.62 -7.97
N ASN A 51 -7.58 6.00 -8.29
CA ASN A 51 -8.92 6.57 -8.26
C ASN A 51 -9.82 5.79 -7.30
N ASN A 52 -10.95 6.39 -6.94
CA ASN A 52 -11.95 5.70 -6.13
C ASN A 52 -12.53 4.51 -6.91
N GLY A 53 -12.60 3.34 -6.27
CA GLY A 53 -13.09 2.11 -6.88
C GLY A 53 -12.07 1.31 -7.70
N ASP A 54 -10.80 1.75 -7.79
CA ASP A 54 -9.73 1.03 -8.48
C ASP A 54 -9.54 -0.41 -7.94
N VAL A 55 -9.77 -0.59 -6.64
CA VAL A 55 -9.80 -1.90 -5.99
C VAL A 55 -11.10 -2.02 -5.22
N ASN A 56 -11.96 -2.93 -5.65
CA ASN A 56 -13.17 -3.29 -4.91
C ASN A 56 -12.95 -4.63 -4.21
N ILE A 57 -12.93 -4.62 -2.87
CA ILE A 57 -12.90 -5.83 -2.06
C ILE A 57 -14.26 -5.95 -1.39
N HIS A 58 -14.93 -7.07 -1.64
CA HIS A 58 -16.22 -7.40 -1.08
C HIS A 58 -16.08 -8.54 -0.07
N CYS A 59 -16.61 -8.33 1.14
CA CYS A 59 -16.63 -9.34 2.20
C CYS A 59 -18.07 -9.79 2.46
N GLN A 60 -18.33 -11.10 2.36
CA GLN A 60 -19.68 -11.67 2.47
C GLN A 60 -20.28 -11.57 3.87
N THR A 61 -19.44 -11.62 4.91
CA THR A 61 -19.84 -11.66 6.32
C THR A 61 -19.50 -10.38 7.09
N GLY A 62 -19.05 -9.33 6.38
CA GLY A 62 -18.44 -8.14 6.98
C GLY A 62 -17.04 -8.41 7.56
N GLY A 63 -16.20 -7.39 7.65
CA GLY A 63 -14.84 -7.52 8.22
C GLY A 63 -13.92 -6.37 7.83
N THR A 64 -12.83 -6.19 8.59
CA THR A 64 -11.83 -5.11 8.36
C THR A 64 -10.82 -5.51 7.32
N ILE A 65 -10.71 -4.68 6.27
CA ILE A 65 -9.65 -4.82 5.27
C ILE A 65 -8.40 -4.13 5.79
N HIS A 66 -7.33 -4.91 5.98
CA HIS A 66 -6.01 -4.39 6.27
C HIS A 66 -5.14 -4.47 5.02
N TYR A 67 -4.60 -3.34 4.59
CA TYR A 67 -3.62 -3.28 3.52
C TYR A 67 -2.21 -3.33 4.12
N TRP A 68 -1.38 -4.27 3.67
CA TRP A 68 0.04 -4.29 3.98
C TRP A 68 0.83 -4.34 2.68
N LEU A 69 1.95 -3.62 2.65
CA LEU A 69 2.92 -3.75 1.59
C LEU A 69 3.97 -4.77 2.04
N ASN A 70 4.09 -5.89 1.31
CA ASN A 70 5.22 -6.80 1.46
C ASN A 70 6.07 -6.70 0.20
N PRO A 71 7.15 -5.93 0.19
CA PRO A 71 7.99 -5.81 -0.99
C PRO A 71 9.16 -6.81 -0.88
N PRO A 72 9.06 -8.03 -1.46
CA PRO A 72 10.08 -9.07 -1.29
C PRO A 72 11.41 -8.75 -2.00
N TRP A 73 11.48 -7.63 -2.70
CA TRP A 73 12.60 -7.24 -3.57
C TRP A 73 13.55 -6.20 -2.96
N VAL A 74 13.23 -5.62 -1.80
CA VAL A 74 13.96 -4.44 -1.30
C VAL A 74 14.39 -4.57 0.15
N THR A 75 15.60 -4.09 0.42
CA THR A 75 16.18 -4.01 1.76
C THR A 75 15.61 -2.80 2.50
N PRO A 76 15.06 -2.96 3.71
CA PRO A 76 14.61 -1.82 4.51
C PRO A 76 15.81 -0.93 4.92
N THR A 77 15.58 0.38 5.03
CA THR A 77 16.56 1.36 5.52
C THR A 77 16.34 1.65 7.01
N SER A 78 17.20 2.49 7.60
CA SER A 78 17.03 3.01 8.96
C SER A 78 15.89 4.04 9.09
N ILE A 79 15.25 4.44 7.99
CA ILE A 79 14.11 5.35 7.98
C ILE A 79 12.81 4.53 7.85
N ASP A 80 11.84 4.85 8.69
CA ASP A 80 10.54 4.15 8.75
C ASP A 80 9.87 4.03 7.37
N ASN A 81 9.41 2.80 7.07
CA ASN A 81 8.69 2.45 5.84
C ASN A 81 9.44 2.86 4.55
N THR A 82 10.77 2.97 4.62
CA THR A 82 11.61 3.40 3.51
C THR A 82 12.56 2.28 3.11
N TYR A 83 12.61 2.00 1.82
CA TYR A 83 13.32 0.88 1.24
C TYR A 83 14.49 1.36 0.37
N ALA A 84 15.61 0.66 0.43
CA ALA A 84 16.81 1.00 -0.33
C ALA A 84 16.56 0.84 -1.84
N THR A 85 17.08 1.79 -2.61
CA THR A 85 17.08 1.72 -4.08
C THR A 85 18.44 1.27 -4.60
N ASN A 86 18.56 1.15 -5.92
CA ASN A 86 19.85 1.02 -6.59
C ASN A 86 20.69 2.32 -6.60
N ILE A 87 20.16 3.44 -6.07
CA ILE A 87 20.85 4.72 -5.95
C ILE A 87 21.30 4.91 -4.48
N PRO A 88 22.62 5.01 -4.22
CA PRO A 88 23.12 5.22 -2.86
C PRO A 88 22.56 6.49 -2.22
N GLY A 89 22.12 6.39 -0.97
CA GLY A 89 21.57 7.52 -0.20
C GLY A 89 20.11 7.89 -0.53
N VAL A 90 19.49 7.22 -1.50
CA VAL A 90 18.08 7.45 -1.88
C VAL A 90 17.24 6.21 -1.55
N GLY A 91 16.15 6.43 -0.81
CA GLY A 91 15.16 5.41 -0.48
C GLY A 91 13.80 5.71 -1.08
N ILE A 92 13.01 4.66 -1.33
CA ILE A 92 11.61 4.77 -1.75
C ILE A 92 10.72 4.44 -0.56
N ARG A 93 9.76 5.32 -0.29
CA ARG A 93 8.67 5.09 0.66
C ARG A 93 7.38 4.93 -0.11
N VAL A 94 6.66 3.85 0.17
CA VAL A 94 5.35 3.57 -0.41
C VAL A 94 4.32 3.62 0.70
N GLY A 95 3.22 4.31 0.44
CA GLY A 95 2.05 4.32 1.32
C GLY A 95 0.80 4.10 0.49
N ALA A 96 -0.17 3.40 1.06
CA ALA A 96 -1.52 3.30 0.51
C ALA A 96 -2.41 4.33 1.20
N ARG A 97 -3.10 5.16 0.41
CA ARG A 97 -4.21 5.99 0.89
C ARG A 97 -5.48 5.33 0.41
N GLY A 98 -6.03 4.40 1.18
CA GLY A 98 -7.22 3.66 0.78
C GLY A 98 -7.83 2.85 1.93
N GLY A 99 -9.15 2.64 1.85
CA GLY A 99 -9.96 1.96 2.86
C GLY A 99 -11.26 2.70 3.14
N ASP A 100 -12.05 3.02 2.11
CA ASP A 100 -13.39 3.56 2.31
C ASP A 100 -14.38 2.40 2.48
N TRP A 101 -15.07 2.41 3.62
CA TRP A 101 -16.12 1.45 3.93
C TRP A 101 -17.40 1.81 3.18
N TRP A 102 -17.67 1.10 2.08
CA TRP A 102 -18.97 1.22 1.43
C TRP A 102 -19.97 0.26 2.08
N LEU A 103 -20.74 0.78 3.04
CA LEU A 103 -21.92 0.09 3.55
C LEU A 103 -22.98 0.15 2.45
N SER A 104 -23.26 -0.97 1.78
CA SER A 104 -24.49 -1.07 0.98
C SER A 104 -25.69 -0.92 1.92
N PRO A 105 -26.71 -0.11 1.56
CA PRO A 105 -27.93 0.06 2.36
C PRO A 105 -28.75 -1.23 2.48
#